data_AF-A0A1F7I980-F1
#
_entry.id   AF-A0A1F7I980-F1
#
_cell.length_a   1.000
_cell.length_b   1.000
_cell.length_c   1.000
_cell.angle_alpha   90.00
_cell.angle_beta   90.00
_cell.angle_gamma   90.00
#
_symmetry.space_group_name_H-M   'P 1'
#
loop_
_entity.id
_entity.type
_entity.pdbx_description
1 polymer ?
#
loop_
_entity_poly.entity_id
_entity_poly.type
_entity_poly.pdbx_seq_one_letter_code
_entity_poly.pdbx_strand_id
1 'polypeptide(L)'
;MKNPKYLDEAFELVCEELKQMFIKKHRDYGKGNILDNGELGIAFRVSDKLNRLKHLLANNIIPENESIEETWIDIGVYSVIAVLLKRSWFKKLEMKEKTTSDK
;
A
#
# COMPACT_ATOMS: atom_id res chain seq x y z
N MET A 1 -19.66 3.78 1.09
CA MET A 1 -19.37 5.06 0.41
C MET A 1 -20.33 5.18 -0.78
N LYS A 2 -20.70 6.40 -1.21
CA LYS A 2 -21.43 6.58 -2.47
C LYS A 2 -20.52 6.19 -3.62
N ASN A 3 -21.05 5.52 -4.64
CA ASN A 3 -20.29 5.24 -5.85
C ASN A 3 -19.85 6.57 -6.50
N PRO A 4 -18.58 6.69 -6.93
CA PRO A 4 -18.11 7.89 -7.61
C PRO A 4 -18.87 8.09 -8.92
N LYS A 5 -19.09 9.36 -9.29
CA LYS A 5 -19.74 9.71 -10.56
C LYS A 5 -18.73 9.98 -11.66
N TYR A 6 -17.55 10.49 -11.29
CA TYR A 6 -16.47 10.83 -12.22
C TYR A 6 -15.19 10.03 -11.93
N LEU A 7 -14.30 9.93 -12.92
CA LEU A 7 -13.11 9.09 -12.85
C LEU A 7 -12.06 9.60 -11.86
N ASP A 8 -11.93 10.91 -11.75
CA ASP A 8 -11.09 11.60 -10.78
C ASP A 8 -11.60 11.37 -9.34
N GLU A 9 -12.91 11.44 -9.11
CA GLU A 9 -13.50 11.05 -7.82
C GLU A 9 -13.19 9.58 -7.48
N ALA A 10 -13.30 8.67 -8.45
CA ALA A 10 -12.97 7.27 -8.25
C ALA A 10 -11.48 7.07 -7.92
N PHE A 11 -10.60 7.78 -8.63
CA PHE A 11 -9.16 7.74 -8.40
C PHE A 11 -8.80 8.24 -6.99
N GLU A 12 -9.44 9.31 -6.53
CA GLU A 12 -9.26 9.83 -5.17
C GLU A 12 -9.69 8.82 -4.10
N LEU A 13 -10.83 8.14 -4.30
CA LEU A 13 -11.30 7.09 -3.40
C LEU A 13 -10.28 5.94 -3.29
N VAL A 14 -9.73 5.49 -4.41
CA VAL A 14 -8.68 4.45 -4.42
C VAL A 14 -7.40 4.95 -3.74
N CYS A 15 -7.00 6.20 -3.95
CA CYS A 15 -5.86 6.78 -3.23
C CYS A 15 -6.08 6.84 -1.72
N GLU A 16 -7.31 7.07 -1.27
CA GLU A 16 -7.67 7.00 0.14
C GLU A 16 -7.54 5.56 0.68
N GLU A 17 -7.95 4.56 -0.09
CA GLU A 17 -7.77 3.14 0.27
C GLU A 17 -6.30 2.76 0.41
N LEU A 18 -5.44 3.21 -0.52
CA LEU A 18 -3.98 3.05 -0.41
C LEU A 18 -3.48 3.63 0.91
N LYS A 19 -3.93 4.84 1.26
CA LYS A 19 -3.54 5.49 2.51
C LYS A 19 -4.01 4.68 3.73
N GLN A 20 -5.25 4.19 3.74
CA GLN A 20 -5.77 3.37 4.85
C GLN A 20 -4.99 2.05 4.98
N MET A 21 -4.63 1.43 3.86
CA MET A 21 -3.82 0.21 3.86
C MET A 21 -2.41 0.46 4.37
N PHE A 22 -1.78 1.56 3.95
CA PHE A 22 -0.52 2.03 4.51
C PHE A 22 -0.62 2.21 6.04
N ILE A 23 -1.64 2.91 6.53
CA ILE A 23 -1.85 3.16 7.97
C ILE A 23 -1.96 1.85 8.74
N LYS A 24 -2.77 0.90 8.25
CA LYS A 24 -2.95 -0.41 8.89
C LYS A 24 -1.61 -1.14 9.01
N LYS A 25 -0.92 -1.34 7.89
CA LYS A 25 0.37 -2.04 7.86
C LYS A 25 1.45 -1.34 8.67
N HIS A 26 1.49 -0.01 8.64
CA HIS A 26 2.47 0.74 9.41
C HIS A 26 2.29 0.55 10.93
N ARG A 27 1.04 0.42 11.40
CA ARG A 27 0.76 0.10 12.81
C ARG A 27 1.20 -1.31 13.19
N ASP A 28 1.05 -2.27 12.27
CA ASP A 28 1.39 -3.67 12.52
C ASP A 28 2.92 -3.92 12.49
N TYR A 29 3.64 -3.28 11.55
CA TYR A 29 5.05 -3.58 11.26
C TYR A 29 6.05 -2.47 11.60
N GLY A 30 5.58 -1.23 11.79
CA GLY A 30 6.43 -0.07 11.99
C GLY A 30 7.34 0.25 10.79
N LYS A 31 8.45 0.94 11.05
CA LYS A 31 9.38 1.45 10.02
C LYS A 31 10.56 0.53 9.70
N GLY A 32 10.97 -0.31 10.64
CA GLY A 32 12.29 -0.99 10.64
C GLY A 32 12.60 -1.68 9.33
N ASN A 33 11.75 -2.63 8.91
CA ASN A 33 11.96 -3.42 7.68
C ASN A 33 12.16 -2.58 6.41
N ILE A 34 11.48 -1.44 6.30
CA ILE A 34 11.60 -0.56 5.12
C ILE A 34 12.89 0.25 5.20
N LEU A 35 13.25 0.74 6.39
CA LEU A 35 14.47 1.52 6.58
C LEU A 35 15.73 0.66 6.41
N ASP A 36 15.71 -0.58 6.88
CA ASP A 36 16.86 -1.50 6.82
C ASP A 36 17.15 -1.96 5.39
N ASN A 37 16.11 -2.28 4.62
CA ASN A 37 16.28 -2.79 3.24
C ASN A 37 16.27 -1.69 2.18
N GLY A 38 15.81 -0.48 2.54
CA GLY A 38 15.70 0.65 1.63
C GLY A 38 14.85 0.37 0.38
N GLU A 39 15.14 1.12 -0.69
CA GLU A 39 14.42 1.02 -1.96
C GLU A 39 14.54 -0.36 -2.62
N LEU A 40 15.69 -1.02 -2.51
CA LEU A 40 15.90 -2.36 -3.06
C LEU A 40 14.96 -3.38 -2.41
N GLY A 41 14.76 -3.29 -1.09
CA GLY A 41 13.80 -4.13 -0.38
C GLY A 41 12.35 -3.89 -0.80
N ILE A 42 12.01 -2.66 -1.20
CA ILE A 42 10.70 -2.34 -1.74
C ILE A 42 10.54 -2.97 -3.13
N ALA A 43 11.55 -2.84 -3.99
CA ALA A 43 11.54 -3.41 -5.34
C ALA A 43 11.35 -4.94 -5.32
N PHE A 44 12.03 -5.66 -4.43
CA PHE A 44 11.82 -7.10 -4.27
C PHE A 44 10.38 -7.45 -3.85
N ARG A 45 9.82 -6.74 -2.86
CA ARG A 45 8.44 -6.97 -2.41
C ARG A 45 7.42 -6.72 -3.52
N VAL A 46 7.62 -5.68 -4.33
CA VAL A 46 6.79 -5.41 -5.51
C VAL A 46 6.94 -6.53 -6.55
N SER A 47 8.16 -7.00 -6.80
CA SER A 47 8.43 -8.10 -7.74
C SER A 47 7.73 -9.39 -7.34
N ASP A 48 7.79 -9.77 -6.06
CA ASP A 48 7.13 -10.97 -5.53
C ASP A 48 5.62 -10.90 -5.72
N LYS A 49 5.01 -9.75 -5.42
CA LYS A 49 3.59 -9.51 -5.63
C LYS A 49 3.20 -9.55 -7.11
N LEU A 50 4.00 -8.95 -7.98
CA LEU A 50 3.78 -9.01 -9.43
C LEU A 50 3.90 -10.44 -9.96
N ASN A 51 4.84 -11.24 -9.45
CA ASN A 51 4.99 -12.64 -9.84
C ASN A 51 3.77 -13.46 -9.44
N ARG A 52 3.28 -13.29 -8.21
CA ARG A 52 2.03 -13.91 -7.75
C ARG A 52 0.84 -13.47 -8.60
N LEU A 53 0.70 -12.17 -8.85
CA LEU A 53 -0.38 -11.61 -9.65
C LEU A 53 -0.40 -12.17 -11.08
N LYS A 54 0.77 -12.20 -11.75
CA LYS A 54 0.90 -12.81 -13.08
C LYS A 54 0.48 -14.27 -13.08
N HIS A 55 0.87 -15.03 -12.06
CA HIS A 55 0.48 -16.44 -11.94
C HIS A 55 -1.04 -16.61 -11.81
N LEU A 56 -1.70 -15.81 -10.96
CA LEU A 56 -3.15 -15.86 -10.79
C LEU A 56 -3.90 -15.51 -12.08
N LEU A 57 -3.49 -14.41 -12.73
CA LEU A 57 -4.12 -13.92 -13.96
C LEU A 57 -3.91 -14.88 -15.14
N ALA A 58 -2.69 -15.37 -15.34
CA ALA A 58 -2.38 -16.27 -16.46
C ALA A 58 -3.13 -17.60 -16.37
N ASN A 59 -3.49 -18.04 -15.17
CA ASN A 59 -4.15 -19.32 -14.93
C ASN A 59 -5.63 -19.18 -14.52
N ASN A 60 -6.19 -17.96 -14.52
CA ASN A 60 -7.55 -17.67 -14.02
C ASN A 60 -7.85 -18.29 -12.64
N ILE A 61 -6.86 -18.27 -11.74
CA ILE A 61 -6.99 -18.84 -10.40
C ILE A 61 -7.71 -17.84 -9.50
N ILE A 62 -8.73 -18.32 -8.79
CA ILE A 62 -9.40 -17.55 -7.74
C ILE A 62 -8.53 -17.60 -6.47
N PRO A 63 -8.03 -16.46 -5.96
CA PRO A 63 -7.18 -16.44 -4.79
C PRO A 63 -7.96 -16.73 -3.49
N GLU A 64 -7.38 -17.54 -2.59
CA GLU A 64 -7.99 -17.88 -1.30
C GLU A 64 -7.72 -16.85 -0.18
N ASN A 65 -6.57 -16.15 -0.24
CA ASN A 65 -6.08 -15.28 0.85
C ASN A 65 -6.16 -13.78 0.49
N GLU A 66 -5.26 -13.31 -0.38
CA GLU A 66 -5.18 -11.90 -0.82
C GLU A 66 -5.81 -11.77 -2.21
N SER A 67 -6.78 -10.87 -2.38
CA SER A 67 -7.45 -10.70 -3.68
C SER A 67 -6.50 -10.09 -4.73
N ILE A 68 -6.89 -10.18 -6.01
CA ILE A 68 -6.16 -9.52 -7.10
C ILE A 68 -6.14 -7.99 -6.89
N GLU A 69 -7.26 -7.42 -6.47
CA GLU A 69 -7.40 -5.99 -6.19
C GLU A 69 -6.52 -5.56 -5.02
N GLU A 70 -6.55 -6.29 -3.89
CA GLU A 70 -5.69 -6.03 -2.73
C GLU A 70 -4.20 -6.07 -3.12
N THR A 71 -3.83 -6.96 -4.03
CA THR A 71 -2.45 -7.05 -4.54
C THR A 71 -2.04 -5.79 -5.29
N TRP A 72 -2.93 -5.20 -6.10
CA TRP A 72 -2.68 -3.93 -6.77
C TRP A 72 -2.59 -2.76 -5.80
N ILE A 73 -3.48 -2.70 -4.80
CA ILE A 73 -3.44 -1.70 -3.73
C ILE A 73 -2.09 -1.78 -3.00
N ASP A 74 -1.63 -2.97 -2.67
CA ASP A 74 -0.35 -3.20 -2.00
C ASP A 74 0.85 -2.73 -2.83
N ILE A 75 0.87 -3.02 -4.13
CA ILE A 75 1.89 -2.52 -5.05
C ILE A 75 1.86 -0.99 -5.10
N GLY A 76 0.68 -0.38 -5.14
CA GLY A 76 0.48 1.07 -5.05
C GLY A 76 1.05 1.66 -3.76
N VAL A 77 0.75 1.05 -2.61
CA VAL A 77 1.29 1.46 -1.30
C VAL A 77 2.81 1.40 -1.30
N TYR A 78 3.42 0.31 -1.77
CA TYR A 78 4.88 0.21 -1.85
C TYR A 78 5.50 1.26 -2.77
N SER A 79 4.83 1.60 -3.88
CA SER A 79 5.27 2.65 -4.79
C SER A 79 5.26 4.03 -4.10
N VAL A 80 4.20 4.34 -3.34
CA VAL A 80 4.13 5.56 -2.53
C VAL A 80 5.23 5.57 -1.46
N ILE A 81 5.44 4.46 -0.74
CA ILE A 81 6.50 4.33 0.27
C ILE A 81 7.89 4.60 -0.35
N ALA A 82 8.17 4.09 -1.56
CA ALA A 82 9.44 4.34 -2.24
C ALA A 82 9.67 5.84 -2.49
N VAL A 83 8.64 6.56 -2.94
CA VAL A 83 8.70 8.01 -3.12
C VAL A 83 8.89 8.73 -1.78
N LEU A 84 8.19 8.32 -0.72
CA LEU A 84 8.36 8.87 0.63
C LEU A 84 9.77 8.65 1.16
N LEU A 85 10.38 7.49 0.88
CA LEU A 85 11.74 7.16 1.27
C LEU A 85 12.75 8.05 0.53
N LYS A 86 12.59 8.22 -0.79
CA LYS A 86 13.42 9.12 -1.61
C LYS A 86 13.39 10.56 -1.12
N ARG A 87 12.22 11.02 -0.68
CA ARG A 87 12.04 12.35 -0.09
C ARG A 87 12.51 12.45 1.37
N SER A 88 13.02 11.36 1.95
CA SER A 88 13.35 11.22 3.38
C SER A 88 12.17 11.42 4.33
N TRP A 89 10.93 11.49 3.83
CA TRP A 89 9.74 11.71 4.64
C TRP A 89 9.40 10.48 5.48
N PHE A 90 9.53 9.28 4.91
CA PHE A 90 9.29 8.03 5.62
C PHE A 90 10.20 7.88 6.86
N LYS A 91 11.44 8.39 6.74
CA LYS A 91 12.43 8.37 7.84
C LYS A 91 12.15 9.44 8.89
N LYS A 92 11.74 10.65 8.47
CA LYS A 92 11.69 11.84 9.35
C LYS A 92 10.33 12.10 10.01
N LEU A 93 9.24 11.62 9.43
CA LEU A 93 7.87 11.93 9.87
C LEU A 93 7.26 10.76 10.63
N GLU A 94 6.49 11.05 11.66
CA GLU A 94 5.70 10.06 12.40
C GLU A 94 4.22 10.08 11.98
N MET A 95 3.52 8.99 12.26
CA MET A 95 2.07 8.92 12.12
C MET A 95 1.41 9.88 13.10
N LYS A 96 0.32 10.54 12.69
CA LYS A 96 -0.50 11.33 13.62
C LYS A 96 -0.97 10.42 14.77
N GLU A 97 -0.71 10.84 16.00
CA GLU A 97 -1.27 10.19 17.19
C GLU A 97 -2.80 10.23 17.11
N LYS A 98 -3.48 9.17 17.58
CA LYS A 98 -4.93 9.24 17.77
C LYS A 98 -5.19 10.19 18.94
N THR A 99 -5.54 11.43 18.66
CA THR A 99 -6.15 12.30 19.68
C THR A 99 -7.45 11.65 20.16
N THR A 100 -7.64 11.59 21.48
CA THR A 100 -8.73 10.92 22.19
C THR A 100 -10.13 11.53 21.95
N SER A 101 -10.33 12.28 20.86
CA SER A 101 -11.49 13.14 20.62
C SER A 101 -12.48 12.61 19.57
N ASP A 102 -12.16 11.51 18.89
CA ASP A 102 -13.05 10.89 17.89
C ASP A 102 -13.78 9.66 18.48
N LYS A 103 -14.53 9.86 19.56
CA LYS A 103 -15.56 8.93 20.05
C LYS A 103 -16.91 9.62 20.03
#